data_AF-A0A9D8L1A9-F1
#
_entry.id   AF-A0A9D8L1A9-F1
#
_cell.length_a   1.000
_cell.length_b   1.000
_cell.length_c   1.000
_cell.angle_alpha   90.00
_cell.angle_beta   90.00
_cell.angle_gamma   90.00
#
_symmetry.space_group_name_H-M   'P 1'
#
loop_
_entity.id
_entity.type
_entity.pdbx_description
1 polymer ?
#
loop_
_entity_poly.entity_id
_entity_poly.type
_entity_poly.pdbx_seq_one_letter_code
_entity_poly.pdbx_strand_id
1 'polypeptide(L)' 'MPKIERVEVFMVDLVPKVKRTDAIQSFTSQETPFVRITADDGAVGVGYTYTIGTGGASV' A
#
# COMPACT_ATOMS: atom_id res chain seq x y z
N MET A 1 3.71 -13.81 25.03
CA MET A 1 3.57 -12.78 23.98
C MET A 1 3.07 -13.49 22.73
N PRO A 2 2.03 -12.96 22.07
CA PRO A 2 1.54 -13.52 20.80
C PRO A 2 2.65 -13.55 19.75
N LYS A 3 2.67 -14.58 18.91
CA LYS A 3 3.61 -14.71 17.79
C LYS A 3 2.89 -14.39 16.49
N ILE A 4 3.60 -13.75 15.57
CA ILE A 4 3.09 -13.56 14.21
C ILE A 4 3.05 -14.93 13.52
N GLU A 5 1.87 -15.38 13.11
CA GLU A 5 1.67 -16.65 12.39
C GLU A 5 1.56 -16.47 10.88
N ARG A 6 1.10 -15.29 10.42
CA ARG A 6 0.88 -15.01 9.00
C ARG A 6 1.09 -13.53 8.68
N VAL A 7 1.77 -13.28 7.56
CA VAL A 7 1.90 -11.96 6.95
C VAL A 7 1.41 -12.04 5.51
N GLU A 8 0.45 -11.19 5.16
CA GLU A 8 -0.04 -11.03 3.80
C GLU A 8 0.36 -9.64 3.29
N VAL A 9 0.94 -9.59 2.09
CA VAL A 9 1.28 -8.33 1.41
C VAL A 9 0.46 -8.26 0.13
N PHE A 10 -0.24 -7.15 -0.07
CA PHE A 10 -1.03 -6.92 -1.28
C PHE A 10 -0.98 -5.45 -1.69
N MET A 11 -0.99 -5.20 -2.99
CA MET A 11 -0.95 -3.85 -3.56
C MET A 11 -2.34 -3.42 -3.98
N VAL A 12 -2.70 -2.18 -3.65
CA VAL A 12 -3.89 -1.51 -4.19
C VAL A 12 -3.43 -0.33 -5.02
N ASP A 13 -3.79 -0.33 -6.30
CA ASP A 13 -3.54 0.79 -7.21
C ASP A 13 -4.77 1.70 -7.26
N LEU A 14 -4.67 2.89 -6.62
CA LEU A 14 -5.77 3.84 -6.52
C LEU A 14 -5.66 4.91 -7.61
N VAL A 15 -6.45 4.74 -8.67
CA VAL A 15 -6.56 5.72 -9.75
C VAL A 15 -7.42 6.92 -9.29
N PRO A 16 -6.99 8.17 -9.52
CA PRO A 16 -7.78 9.35 -9.18
C PRO A 16 -9.10 9.37 -9.96
N LYS A 17 -10.19 9.76 -9.30
CA LYS A 17 -11.51 9.88 -9.94
C LYS A 17 -11.56 10.90 -11.08
N VAL A 18 -10.69 11.91 -11.03
CA VAL A 18 -10.55 12.95 -12.06
C VAL A 18 -9.06 13.15 -12.31
N LYS A 19 -8.68 13.26 -13.58
CA LYS A 19 -7.29 13.48 -14.00
C LYS A 19 -6.74 14.74 -13.32
N ARG A 20 -5.67 14.57 -12.56
CA ARG A 20 -4.92 15.68 -11.97
C ARG A 20 -3.62 15.88 -12.75
N THR A 21 -3.60 16.93 -13.55
CA THR A 21 -2.40 17.42 -14.23
C THR A 21 -2.07 18.77 -13.63
N ASP A 22 -1.13 18.81 -12.68
CA ASP A 22 -0.46 20.05 -12.33
C ASP A 22 0.83 20.20 -13.14
N ALA A 23 1.45 21.38 -13.06
CA ALA A 23 2.61 21.75 -13.88
C ALA A 23 3.93 21.10 -13.44
N ILE A 24 3.95 20.31 -12.35
CA ILE A 24 5.18 19.80 -11.73
C ILE A 24 5.19 18.27 -11.64
N GLN A 25 4.04 17.61 -11.45
CA GLN A 25 3.96 16.16 -11.31
C GLN A 25 2.68 15.57 -11.92
N SER A 26 2.81 14.54 -12.76
CA SER A 26 1.67 13.76 -13.23
C SER A 26 1.21 12.78 -12.16
N PHE A 27 0.07 13.05 -11.53
CA PHE A 27 -0.57 12.13 -10.61
C PHE A 27 -1.37 11.08 -11.40
N THR A 28 -0.72 9.98 -11.78
CA THR A 28 -1.36 8.87 -12.51
C THR A 28 -2.17 7.98 -11.58
N SER A 29 -1.56 7.50 -10.50
CA SER A 29 -2.20 6.70 -9.48
C SER A 29 -1.43 6.78 -8.16
N GLN A 30 -2.08 6.32 -7.09
CA GLN A 30 -1.47 6.11 -5.78
C GLN A 30 -1.28 4.60 -5.56
N GLU A 31 -0.04 4.15 -5.67
CA GLU A 31 0.34 2.78 -5.33
C GLU A 31 0.37 2.63 -3.81
N THR A 32 -0.48 1.74 -3.27
CA THR A 32 -0.70 1.58 -1.83
C THR A 32 -0.43 0.13 -1.42
N PRO A 33 0.79 -0.23 -1.02
CA PRO A 33 1.06 -1.53 -0.45
C PRO A 33 0.46 -1.64 0.97
N PHE A 34 -0.27 -2.72 1.18
CA PHE A 34 -0.83 -3.11 2.47
C PHE A 34 -0.07 -4.29 3.04
N VAL A 35 0.04 -4.31 4.37
CA VAL A 35 0.50 -5.46 5.15
C VAL A 35 -0.60 -5.83 6.14
N ARG A 36 -1.09 -7.08 6.05
CA ARG A 36 -1.94 -7.69 7.08
C ARG A 36 -1.13 -8.69 7.88
N ILE A 37 -1.15 -8.55 9.19
CA ILE A 37 -0.47 -9.44 10.14
C ILE A 37 -1.53 -10.16 10.96
N THR A 38 -1.44 -11.49 11.01
CA THR A 38 -2.25 -12.33 11.91
C THR A 38 -1.33 -12.97 12.95
N ALA A 39 -1.72 -12.90 14.22
CA ALA A 39 -1.03 -13.53 15.33
C ALA A 39 -1.69 -14.87 15.74
N ASP A 40 -0.94 -15.71 16.46
CA ASP A 40 -1.35 -17.05 16.89
C ASP A 40 -2.50 -17.08 17.92
N ASP A 41 -2.82 -15.92 18.50
CA ASP A 41 -4.00 -15.71 19.35
C ASP A 41 -5.22 -15.17 18.59
N GLY A 42 -5.10 -15.04 17.26
CA GLY A 42 -6.16 -14.54 16.38
C GLY A 42 -6.18 -13.02 16.22
N ALA A 43 -5.28 -12.25 16.86
CA ALA A 43 -5.21 -10.81 16.64
C ALA A 43 -4.83 -10.47 15.19
N VAL A 44 -5.50 -9.48 14.59
CA VAL A 44 -5.24 -9.02 13.23
C VAL A 44 -4.95 -7.53 13.20
N GLY A 45 -3.84 -7.16 12.57
CA GLY A 45 -3.47 -5.77 12.30
C GLY A 45 -3.32 -5.53 10.80
N VAL A 46 -3.75 -4.36 10.32
CA VAL A 46 -3.55 -3.92 8.94
C VAL A 46 -2.87 -2.56 8.94
N GLY A 47 -1.76 -2.44 8.21
CA GLY A 47 -1.07 -1.19 7.95
C GLY A 47 -0.86 -0.98 6.46
N TYR A 48 -0.63 0.27 6.06
CA TYR A 48 -0.28 0.61 4.68
C TYR A 48 0.68 1.79 4.63
N THR A 49 1.38 1.89 3.52
CA THR A 49 2.05 3.12 3.09
C THR A 49 1.60 3.42 1.66
N TYR A 50 1.97 4.56 1.11
CA TYR A 50 1.65 4.90 -0.26
C TYR A 50 2.74 5.72 -0.92
N THR A 51 2.80 5.64 -2.25
CA THR A 51 3.60 6.53 -3.09
C THR A 51 2.71 7.16 -4.15
N ILE A 52 3.08 8.36 -4.59
CA ILE A 52 2.36 9.13 -5.62
C ILE A 52 3.31 9.34 -6.81
N GLY A 53 2.97 8.75 -7.95
CA GLY A 53 3.83 8.67 -9.14
C GLY A 53 4.28 7.24 -9.44
N THR A 54 5.07 7.05 -10.50
CA THR A 54 5.72 5.75 -10.77
C THR A 54 6.79 5.57 -9.71
N GLY A 55 6.47 4.88 -8.62
CA GLY A 55 7.46 4.34 -7.68
C GLY A 55 8.32 3.33 -8.42
N GLY A 56 9.20 3.83 -9.30
CA GLY A 56 10.02 3.03 -10.20
C GLY A 56 10.68 1.93 -9.38
N ALA A 57 10.67 0.70 -9.92
CA ALA A 57 11.11 -0.48 -9.19
C ALA A 57 12.44 -0.20 -8.49
N SER A 58 12.42 -0.03 -7.16
CA SER A 58 13.63 -0.14 -6.36
C SER A 58 13.96 -1.62 -6.33
N VAL A 59 14.91 -2.00 -7.19
CA VAL A 59 15.54 -3.32 -7.20
C VAL A 59 16.61 -3.36 -6.10
#